data_AF-A0A3D5C0W4-F1
#
_entry.id   AF-A0A3D5C0W4-F1
#
_cell.length_a   1.000
_cell.length_b   1.000
_cell.length_c   1.000
_cell.angle_alpha   90.00
_cell.angle_beta   90.00
_cell.angle_gamma   90.00
#
_symmetry.space_group_name_H-M   'P 1'
#
loop_
_entity.id
_entity.type
_entity.pdbx_description
1 polymer ?
#
loop_
_entity_poly.entity_id
_entity_poly.type
_entity_poly.pdbx_seq_one_letter_code
_entity_poly.pdbx_strand_id
1 'polypeptide(L)' 'VKWWDHVSGGLLVQQAGGQATDVHRHPAGPDSRRCVFSNGLIHDVMLGLASKHGLEIPFS' A
#
# COMPACT_ATOMS: atom_id res chain seq x y z
N VAL A 1 -12.79 -4.96 -2.12
CA VAL A 1 -11.77 -5.13 -1.05
C VAL A 1 -12.33 -4.70 0.29
N LYS A 2 -12.22 -5.56 1.30
CA LYS A 2 -12.53 -5.21 2.69
C LYS A 2 -11.23 -4.89 3.44
N TRP A 3 -11.32 -4.13 4.53
CA TRP A 3 -10.13 -3.57 5.19
C TRP A 3 -9.10 -4.63 5.62
N TRP A 4 -9.56 -5.83 5.96
CA TRP A 4 -8.69 -6.93 6.37
C TRP A 4 -7.85 -7.52 5.21
N ASP A 5 -8.32 -7.40 3.96
CA ASP A 5 -7.60 -7.92 2.78
C ASP A 5 -6.27 -7.19 2.62
N HIS A 6 -6.23 -5.89 2.88
CA HIS A 6 -5.02 -5.08 2.75
C HIS A 6 -4.23 -4.96 4.06
N VAL A 7 -4.89 -4.96 5.23
CA VAL A 7 -4.18 -4.90 6.52
C VAL A 7 -3.33 -6.16 6.74
N SER A 8 -3.86 -7.34 6.41
CA SER A 8 -3.10 -8.60 6.51
C SER A 8 -1.87 -8.61 5.61
N GLY A 9 -2.03 -8.25 4.33
CA GLY A 9 -0.92 -8.15 3.37
C GLY A 9 0.12 -7.10 3.78
N GLY A 10 -0.32 -5.93 4.25
CA GLY A 10 0.56 -4.87 4.72
C GLY A 10 1.43 -5.30 5.91
N LEU A 11 0.87 -6.01 6.89
CA LEU A 11 1.61 -6.54 8.03
C LEU A 11 2.65 -7.59 7.61
N LEU A 12 2.30 -8.50 6.70
CA LEU A 12 3.25 -9.49 6.17
C LEU A 12 4.42 -8.81 5.45
N VAL A 13 4.12 -7.79 4.64
CA VAL A 13 5.13 -7.00 3.92
C VAL A 13 6.07 -6.29 4.90
N GLN A 14 5.53 -5.67 5.95
CA GLN A 14 6.35 -5.03 6.98
C GLN A 14 7.24 -6.04 7.72
N GLN A 15 6.72 -7.22 8.08
CA GLN A 15 7.53 -8.28 8.72
C GLN A 15 8.63 -8.84 7.81
N ALA A 16 8.43 -8.80 6.49
CA ALA A 16 9.46 -9.14 5.51
C ALA A 16 10.48 -8.02 5.25
N GLY A 17 10.41 -6.90 5.99
CA GLY A 17 11.30 -5.74 5.83
C GLY A 17 10.88 -4.75 4.73
N GLY A 18 9.68 -4.92 4.18
CA GLY A 18 9.08 -4.02 3.20
C GLY A 18 8.40 -2.80 3.83
N GLN A 19 7.77 -1.99 2.99
CA GLN A 19 6.99 -0.82 3.40
C GLN A 19 5.53 -0.96 2.97
N ALA A 20 4.63 -0.53 3.85
CA ALA A 20 3.20 -0.49 3.59
C ALA A 20 2.62 0.85 4.05
N THR A 21 2.24 1.70 3.10
CA THR A 21 1.74 3.05 3.34
C THR A 21 0.49 3.36 2.53
N ASP A 22 -0.24 4.41 2.90
CA ASP A 22 -1.20 5.05 2.02
C ASP A 22 -0.48 5.92 0.95
N VAL A 23 -1.23 6.46 0.00
CA VAL A 23 -0.68 7.34 -1.05
C VAL A 23 -0.09 8.66 -0.53
N HIS A 24 -0.31 8.99 0.74
CA HIS A 24 0.23 10.16 1.43
C HIS A 24 1.44 9.83 2.31
N ARG A 25 1.96 8.59 2.24
CA ARG A 25 3.07 8.07 3.05
C ARG A 25 2.74 7.83 4.53
N HIS A 26 1.48 7.84 4.93
CA HIS A 26 1.12 7.39 6.28
C HIS A 26 1.12 5.86 6.33
N PRO A 27 1.41 5.24 7.49
CA PRO A 27 1.28 3.80 7.64
C PRO A 27 -0.09 3.30 7.18
N ALA A 28 -0.11 2.24 6.37
CA ALA A 28 -1.37 1.66 5.91
C ALA A 28 -2.15 1.07 7.09
N GLY A 29 -3.44 1.39 7.16
CA GLY A 29 -4.34 0.95 8.22
C GLY A 29 -5.75 0.60 7.70
N PRO A 30 -6.67 0.25 8.62
CA PRO A 30 -8.03 -0.14 8.27
C PRO A 30 -8.79 0.93 7.46
N ASP A 31 -8.50 2.21 7.71
CA ASP A 31 -9.15 3.35 7.06
C ASP A 31 -8.45 3.79 5.76
N SER A 32 -7.30 3.21 5.44
CA SER A 32 -6.55 3.54 4.22
C SER A 32 -7.29 3.01 3.00
N ARG A 33 -7.79 3.93 2.17
CA ARG A 33 -8.55 3.60 0.95
C ARG A 33 -7.67 3.27 -0.26
N ARG A 34 -6.43 3.74 -0.26
CA ARG A 34 -5.45 3.52 -1.32
C ARG A 34 -4.09 3.29 -0.68
N CYS A 35 -3.55 2.09 -0.89
CA CYS A 35 -2.32 1.63 -0.24
C CYS A 35 -1.28 1.20 -1.27
N VAL A 36 -0.02 1.40 -0.94
CA VAL A 36 1.13 0.86 -1.67
C VAL A 36 1.90 -0.06 -0.74
N PHE A 37 2.09 -1.30 -1.17
CA PHE A 37 2.92 -2.28 -0.50
C PHE A 37 4.13 -2.60 -1.40
N SER A 38 5.34 -2.52 -0.86
CA SER A 38 6.56 -2.79 -1.63
C SER A 38 7.68 -3.35 -0.74
N ASN A 39 8.78 -3.78 -1.36
CA ASN A 39 10.00 -4.21 -0.68
C ASN A 39 10.82 -3.04 -0.05
N GLY A 40 10.25 -1.83 0.02
CA GLY A 40 10.94 -0.63 0.51
C GLY A 40 11.86 0.04 -0.51
N LEU A 41 12.63 -0.73 -1.29
CA LEU A 41 13.64 -0.19 -2.24
C LEU A 41 13.04 0.68 -3.35
N ILE A 42 11.82 0.35 -3.80
CA ILE A 42 11.14 1.06 -4.90
C ILE A 42 9.88 1.80 -4.44
N HIS A 43 9.72 2.01 -3.13
CA HIS A 43 8.46 2.50 -2.55
C HIS A 43 8.05 3.88 -3.08
N ASP A 44 8.99 4.83 -3.16
CA ASP A 44 8.70 6.18 -3.67
C ASP A 44 8.35 6.18 -5.17
N VAL A 45 8.96 5.29 -5.96
CA VAL A 45 8.62 5.14 -7.38
C VAL A 45 7.18 4.64 -7.53
N MET A 46 6.81 3.62 -6.74
CA MET A 46 5.45 3.07 -6.74
C MET A 46 4.41 4.10 -6.28
N LEU A 47 4.72 4.91 -5.25
CA LEU A 47 3.87 6.02 -4.81
C LEU A 47 3.68 7.09 -5.90
N GLY A 48 4.76 7.45 -6.60
CA GLY A 48 4.70 8.39 -7.71
C GLY A 48 3.78 7.91 -8.84
N LEU A 49 3.86 6.62 -9.18
CA LEU A 49 2.98 5.99 -10.17
C LEU A 49 1.52 5.93 -9.68
N ALA A 50 1.29 5.54 -8.43
CA ALA A 50 -0.04 5.44 -7.84
C ALA A 50 -0.74 6.81 -7.76
N SER A 51 -0.02 7.87 -7.37
CA SER A 51 -0.52 9.24 -7.33
C SER A 51 -0.86 9.77 -8.72
N LYS A 52 0.01 9.52 -9.72
CA LYS A 52 -0.16 10.01 -11.09
C LYS A 52 -1.30 9.31 -11.86
N HIS A 53 -1.46 8.00 -11.65
CA HIS A 53 -2.37 7.18 -12.46
C HIS A 53 -3.64 6.75 -11.72
N GLY A 54 -3.81 7.12 -10.44
CA GLY A 54 -4.97 6.71 -9.66
C GLY A 54 -5.12 5.20 -9.63
N LEU A 55 -4.01 4.47 -9.45
CA LEU A 55 -3.99 3.01 -9.42
C LEU A 55 -4.82 2.51 -8.22
N GLU A 56 -6.12 2.35 -8.45
CA GLU A 56 -7.02 1.57 -7.61
C GLU A 56 -6.90 0.14 -8.11
N ILE A 57 -6.39 -0.77 -7.28
CA ILE A 57 -6.32 -2.17 -7.69
C ILE A 57 -7.78 -2.65 -7.83
N PRO A 58 -8.22 -3.09 -9.02
CA PRO A 58 -9.61 -3.48 -9.26
C PRO A 58 -9.79 -4.89 -8.72
N PHE A 59 -9.89 -5.02 -7.40
CA PHE A 59 -10.38 -6.25 -6.79
C PHE A 59 -11.89 -6.05 -6.56
N SER A 60 -12.63 -6.16 -7.65
CA SER A 60 -14.07 -6.44 -7.69
C SER A 60 -14.33 -7.87 -7.23
#